data_AF-A0A1M5K1J7-F1
#
_entry.id   AF-A0A1M5K1J7-F1
#
_cell.length_a   1.000
_cell.length_b   1.000
_cell.length_c   1.000
_cell.angle_alpha   90.00
_cell.angle_beta   90.00
_cell.angle_gamma   90.00
#
_symmetry.space_group_name_H-M   'P 1'
#
loop_
_entity.id
_entity.type
_entity.pdbx_description
1 polymer ?
#
loop_
_entity_poly.entity_id
_entity_poly.type
_entity_poly.pdbx_seq_one_letter_code
_entity_poly.pdbx_strand_id
1 'polypeptide(L)'
;MENFLLVIITVFGILQIILFFKIWGMTNDVRIIRDKLLNNTQGRSSDNRTGTNFIPGQKFEDDDYAIIIATGQRVRIYGKTSNGKYKCYSGGTSSDLGKYEGFYDETELDRGE
;
A
#
# COMPACT_ATOMS: atom_id res chain seq x y z
N MET A 1 -25.19 -31.34 -47.07
CA MET A 1 -24.66 -30.01 -46.68
C MET A 1 -25.24 -29.56 -45.34
N GLU A 2 -26.57 -29.59 -45.19
CA GLU A 2 -27.26 -29.13 -43.97
C GLU A 2 -26.92 -29.95 -42.71
N ASN A 3 -26.89 -31.29 -42.80
CA ASN A 3 -26.61 -32.15 -41.66
C ASN A 3 -25.19 -31.95 -41.09
N PHE A 4 -24.23 -31.60 -41.94
CA PHE A 4 -22.84 -31.34 -41.52
C PHE A 4 -22.75 -30.04 -40.71
N LEU A 5 -23.45 -28.99 -41.15
CA LEU A 5 -23.55 -27.73 -40.41
C LEU A 5 -24.21 -27.92 -39.05
N LEU A 6 -25.25 -28.76 -38.97
CA LEU A 6 -25.97 -29.05 -37.74
C LEU A 6 -25.07 -29.75 -36.69
N VAL A 7 -24.23 -30.69 -37.14
CA VAL A 7 -23.22 -31.33 -36.27
C VAL A 7 -22.20 -30.32 -35.75
N ILE A 8 -21.69 -29.44 -36.61
CA ILE A 8 -20.72 -28.41 -36.22
C ILE A 8 -21.31 -27.47 -35.17
N ILE A 9 -22.54 -26.98 -35.38
CA ILE A 9 -23.22 -26.07 -34.44
C ILE A 9 -23.47 -26.77 -33.10
N THR A 10 -23.85 -28.05 -33.12
CA THR A 10 -24.09 -28.84 -31.91
C THR A 10 -22.80 -29.04 -31.11
N VAL A 11 -21.72 -29.43 -31.77
CA VAL A 11 -20.40 -29.60 -31.14
C VAL A 11 -19.92 -28.25 -30.59
N PHE A 12 -20.04 -27.17 -31.36
CA PHE A 12 -19.67 -25.83 -30.91
C PHE A 12 -20.50 -25.40 -29.70
N GLY A 13 -21.81 -25.65 -29.68
CA GLY A 13 -22.68 -25.34 -28.54
C GLY A 13 -22.25 -26.06 -27.25
N ILE A 14 -21.92 -27.34 -27.33
CA ILE A 14 -21.42 -28.11 -26.18
C ILE A 14 -20.06 -27.58 -25.71
N LEU A 15 -19.16 -27.30 -26.65
CA LEU A 15 -17.85 -26.71 -26.34
C LEU A 15 -18.01 -25.35 -25.63
N GLN A 16 -18.93 -24.51 -26.07
CA GLN A 16 -19.20 -23.21 -25.45
C GLN A 16 -19.69 -23.36 -24.01
N ILE A 17 -20.63 -24.28 -23.73
CA ILE A 17 -21.12 -24.55 -22.37
C ILE A 17 -19.97 -24.97 -21.45
N ILE A 18 -19.09 -25.88 -21.89
CA ILE A 18 -17.91 -26.30 -21.13
C ILE A 18 -16.95 -25.12 -20.91
N LEU A 19 -16.74 -24.27 -21.93
CA LEU A 19 -15.91 -23.09 -21.83
C LEU A 19 -16.46 -22.08 -20.81
N PHE A 20 -17.78 -21.87 -20.78
CA PHE A 20 -18.45 -21.02 -19.80
C PHE A 20 -18.23 -21.54 -18.37
N PHE A 21 -18.43 -22.83 -18.12
CA PHE A 21 -18.13 -23.44 -16.81
C PHE A 21 -16.65 -23.28 -16.43
N LYS A 22 -15.74 -23.39 -17.41
CA LYS A 22 -14.30 -23.24 -17.19
C LYS A 22 -13.90 -21.80 -16.85
N ILE A 23 -14.43 -20.79 -17.54
CA ILE A 23 -14.22 -19.36 -17.23
C ILE A 23 -14.84 -19.00 -15.88
N TRP A 24 -16.01 -19.57 -15.56
CA TRP A 24 -16.71 -19.32 -14.29
C TRP A 24 -15.91 -19.84 -13.09
N GLY A 25 -15.29 -21.02 -13.22
CA GLY A 25 -14.36 -21.56 -12.23
C GLY A 25 -13.06 -20.75 -12.09
N MET A 26 -12.48 -20.29 -13.21
CA MET A 26 -11.26 -19.46 -13.18
C MET A 26 -11.50 -18.08 -12.55
N THR A 27 -12.66 -17.47 -12.79
CA THR A 27 -13.00 -16.16 -12.21
C THR A 27 -13.34 -16.25 -10.71
N ASN A 28 -13.87 -17.39 -10.26
CA ASN A 28 -14.11 -17.67 -8.83
C ASN A 28 -12.79 -17.66 -8.01
N ASP A 29 -11.68 -18.12 -8.59
CA ASP A 29 -10.37 -18.14 -7.91
C ASP A 29 -9.77 -16.72 -7.78
N VAL A 30 -10.00 -15.85 -8.77
CA VAL A 30 -9.60 -14.43 -8.72
C VAL A 30 -10.32 -13.69 -7.57
N ARG A 31 -11.55 -14.08 -7.21
CA ARG A 31 -12.25 -13.52 -6.02
C ARG A 31 -11.47 -13.81 -4.73
N ILE A 32 -10.90 -15.00 -4.59
CA ILE A 32 -10.10 -15.39 -3.42
C ILE A 32 -8.81 -14.56 -3.34
N ILE A 33 -8.16 -14.28 -4.48
CA ILE A 33 -6.97 -13.43 -4.53
C ILE A 33 -7.33 -11.99 -4.16
N ARG A 34 -8.45 -11.46 -4.66
CA ARG A 34 -8.94 -10.12 -4.30
C ARG A 34 -9.26 -10.02 -2.82
N ASP A 35 -9.93 -11.00 -2.24
CA ASP A 35 -10.25 -11.01 -0.81
C ASP A 35 -8.96 -11.10 0.03
N LYS A 36 -7.96 -11.87 -0.39
CA LYS A 36 -6.65 -11.92 0.29
C LYS A 36 -5.86 -10.62 0.16
N LEU A 37 -5.93 -9.92 -0.97
CA LEU A 37 -5.28 -8.62 -1.15
C LEU A 37 -6.00 -7.52 -0.37
N LEU A 38 -7.33 -7.51 -0.35
CA LEU A 38 -8.14 -6.58 0.45
C LEU A 38 -7.97 -6.84 1.95
N ASN A 39 -7.92 -8.12 2.37
CA ASN A 39 -7.62 -8.52 3.75
C ASN A 39 -6.14 -8.30 4.13
N ASN A 40 -5.20 -8.26 3.17
CA ASN A 40 -3.81 -7.83 3.45
C ASN A 40 -3.67 -6.30 3.49
N THR A 41 -4.54 -5.55 2.83
CA THR A 41 -4.63 -4.10 3.04
C THR A 41 -5.35 -3.76 4.34
N GLN A 42 -6.29 -4.59 4.82
CA GLN A 42 -6.80 -4.53 6.21
C GLN A 42 -5.85 -5.18 7.23
N GLY A 43 -4.93 -6.04 6.78
CA GLY A 43 -3.88 -6.69 7.56
C GLY A 43 -2.60 -5.86 7.71
N ARG A 44 -2.50 -4.71 7.02
CA ARG A 44 -1.68 -3.57 7.43
C ARG A 44 -2.46 -2.55 8.28
N SER A 45 -3.59 -2.98 8.84
CA SER A 45 -4.24 -2.32 9.99
C SER A 45 -4.24 -3.21 11.24
N SER A 46 -3.35 -4.21 11.30
CA SER A 46 -2.77 -4.63 12.59
C SER A 46 -1.50 -3.82 12.84
N ASP A 47 -1.62 -2.51 12.67
CA ASP A 47 -0.89 -1.61 13.52
C ASP A 47 -1.58 -1.67 14.89
N ASN A 48 -0.96 -2.38 15.83
CA ASN A 48 -1.23 -2.19 17.24
C ASN A 48 -0.62 -0.88 17.77
N ARG A 49 -0.30 0.10 16.92
CA ARG A 49 -0.53 1.49 17.29
C ARG A 49 -2.04 1.63 17.39
N THR A 50 -2.51 1.40 18.62
CA THR A 50 -3.40 2.32 19.32
C THR A 50 -3.65 3.52 18.43
N GLY A 51 -4.89 3.73 17.97
CA GLY A 51 -5.27 5.04 17.50
C GLY A 51 -4.80 6.02 18.56
N THR A 52 -3.67 6.67 18.32
CA THR A 52 -3.26 7.80 19.12
C THR A 52 -4.22 8.83 18.62
N ASN A 53 -5.33 8.92 19.35
CA ASN A 53 -6.16 10.11 19.40
C ASN A 53 -5.17 11.26 19.26
N PHE A 54 -5.24 11.96 18.13
CA PHE A 54 -4.32 13.03 17.81
C PHE A 54 -4.38 14.02 18.97
N ILE A 55 -3.37 13.97 19.83
CA ILE A 55 -3.20 14.92 20.92
C ILE A 55 -2.24 15.97 20.36
N PRO A 56 -2.66 17.24 20.24
CA PRO A 56 -1.76 18.33 19.89
C PRO A 56 -0.51 18.28 20.79
N GLY A 57 0.67 18.07 20.19
CA GLY A 57 1.95 17.93 20.91
C GLY A 57 2.55 16.53 21.02
N GLN A 58 2.06 15.54 20.26
CA GLN A 58 2.67 14.20 20.23
C GLN A 58 4.02 14.22 19.48
N LYS A 59 5.12 13.87 20.16
CA LYS A 59 6.47 13.85 19.58
C LYS A 59 6.58 12.86 18.41
N PHE A 60 7.41 13.17 17.41
CA PHE A 60 7.68 12.27 16.29
C PHE A 60 8.37 10.97 16.75
N GLU A 61 7.90 9.83 16.25
CA GLU A 61 8.52 8.52 16.46
C GLU A 61 9.57 8.22 15.38
N ASP A 62 10.45 7.27 15.66
CA ASP A 62 11.35 6.73 14.64
C ASP A 62 10.51 6.12 13.51
N ASP A 63 10.98 6.31 12.27
CA ASP A 63 10.32 5.92 11.02
C ASP A 63 9.19 6.83 10.53
N ASP A 64 8.79 7.84 11.30
CA ASP A 64 7.71 8.77 10.95
C ASP A 64 8.09 9.73 9.81
N TYR A 65 7.10 10.26 9.08
CA TYR A 65 7.30 11.23 8.01
C TYR A 65 6.94 12.65 8.48
N ALA A 66 7.77 13.61 8.11
CA ALA A 66 7.53 15.03 8.37
C ALA A 66 7.93 15.88 7.16
N ILE A 67 7.41 17.08 7.06
CA ILE A 67 7.73 18.07 6.05
C ILE A 67 8.60 19.12 6.70
N ILE A 68 9.76 19.41 6.11
CA ILE A 68 10.59 20.53 6.56
C ILE A 68 9.91 21.83 6.13
N ILE A 69 9.53 22.69 7.07
CA ILE A 69 8.77 23.93 6.79
C ILE A 69 9.56 24.86 5.87
N ALA A 70 10.88 24.95 6.06
CA ALA A 70 11.73 25.85 5.28
C ALA A 70 11.84 25.48 3.79
N THR A 71 11.73 24.18 3.45
CA THR A 71 11.92 23.68 2.08
C THR A 71 10.66 23.10 1.47
N GLY A 72 9.64 22.80 2.27
CA GLY A 72 8.45 22.04 1.86
C GLY A 72 8.76 20.58 1.50
N GLN A 73 9.95 20.08 1.84
CA GLN A 73 10.38 18.74 1.45
C GLN A 73 9.95 17.71 2.49
N ARG A 74 9.26 16.65 2.04
CA ARG A 74 8.96 15.48 2.87
C ARG A 74 10.23 14.69 3.19
N VAL A 75 10.40 14.32 4.46
CA VAL A 75 11.54 13.60 5.00
C VAL A 75 11.08 12.53 6.00
N ARG A 76 11.91 11.50 6.18
CA ARG A 76 11.71 10.42 7.16
C ARG A 76 12.59 10.66 8.37
N ILE A 77 12.03 10.48 9.55
CA ILE A 77 12.68 10.66 10.85
C ILE A 77 13.29 9.32 11.27
N TYR A 78 14.59 9.29 11.52
CA TYR A 78 15.29 8.07 11.97
C TYR A 78 15.68 8.10 13.45
N GLY A 79 15.29 9.16 14.13
CA GLY A 79 15.39 9.28 15.58
C GLY A 79 15.93 10.60 16.08
N LYS A 80 15.95 10.70 17.40
CA LYS A 80 16.30 11.92 18.12
C LYS A 80 17.73 11.86 18.63
N THR A 81 18.47 12.95 18.43
CA THR A 81 19.81 13.12 18.98
C THR A 81 19.72 13.55 20.45
N SER A 82 20.75 13.32 21.25
CA SER A 82 20.86 13.79 22.64
C SER A 82 20.57 15.29 22.81
N ASN A 83 20.79 16.07 21.74
CA ASN A 83 20.62 17.51 21.69
C ASN A 83 19.17 17.96 21.42
N GLY A 84 18.22 17.03 21.29
CA GLY A 84 16.81 17.36 21.09
C GLY A 84 16.34 17.39 19.63
N LYS A 85 17.28 17.40 18.66
CA LYS A 85 16.99 17.48 17.23
C LYS A 85 16.73 16.11 16.58
N TYR A 86 15.87 16.07 15.57
CA TYR A 86 15.53 14.88 14.79
C TYR A 86 16.46 14.71 13.59
N LYS A 87 16.90 13.47 13.33
CA LYS A 87 17.67 13.08 12.15
C LYS A 87 16.74 12.81 10.98
N CYS A 88 16.84 13.62 9.92
CA CYS A 88 15.94 13.56 8.79
C CYS A 88 16.65 13.19 7.48
N TYR A 89 16.02 12.31 6.71
CA TYR A 89 16.50 11.86 5.40
C TYR A 89 15.41 11.95 4.33
N SER A 90 15.79 12.24 3.09
CA SER A 90 14.91 12.38 1.94
C SER A 90 15.07 11.25 0.94
N GLY A 91 13.95 10.86 0.31
CA GLY A 91 13.95 9.92 -0.82
C GLY A 91 14.35 8.48 -0.49
N GLY A 92 14.48 8.13 0.79
CA GLY A 92 14.77 6.77 1.24
C GLY A 92 13.54 5.84 1.17
N THR A 93 13.80 4.55 0.99
CA THR A 93 12.78 3.48 1.11
C THR A 93 12.98 2.74 2.43
N SER A 94 12.10 1.82 2.83
CA SER A 94 12.24 1.07 4.09
C SER A 94 13.59 0.33 4.23
N SER A 95 14.27 0.05 3.12
CA SER A 95 15.58 -0.62 3.06
C SER A 95 16.76 0.30 2.75
N ASP A 96 16.54 1.59 2.46
CA ASP A 96 17.59 2.54 2.07
C ASP A 96 17.41 3.87 2.82
N LEU A 97 18.46 4.29 3.52
CA LEU A 97 18.46 5.48 4.36
C LEU A 97 18.21 6.78 3.56
N GLY A 98 18.44 6.77 2.24
CA GLY A 98 18.24 7.94 1.38
C GLY A 98 19.26 9.05 1.62
N LYS A 99 18.96 10.26 1.13
CA LYS A 99 19.85 11.42 1.25
C LYS A 99 19.68 12.07 2.61
N TYR A 100 20.78 12.22 3.34
CA TYR A 100 20.80 12.97 4.60
C TYR A 100 20.50 14.45 4.35
N GLU A 101 19.47 14.99 5.01
CA GLU A 101 19.09 16.40 4.88
C GLU A 101 19.60 17.24 6.05
N GLY A 102 19.57 16.70 7.28
CA GLY A 102 20.07 17.43 8.44
C GLY A 102 19.43 17.04 9.77
N PHE A 103 19.69 17.89 10.75
CA PHE A 103 19.09 17.84 12.08
C PHE A 103 18.08 18.98 12.23
N TYR A 104 16.82 18.65 12.52
CA TYR A 104 15.73 19.63 12.63
C TYR A 104 15.09 19.62 14.01
N ASP A 105 14.68 20.79 14.48
CA ASP A 105 13.87 20.92 15.69
C ASP A 105 12.39 20.62 15.41
N GLU A 106 11.62 20.26 16.43
CA GLU A 106 10.19 19.93 16.29
C GLU A 106 9.37 21.08 15.68
N THR A 107 9.77 22.32 15.93
CA THR A 107 9.12 23.53 15.40
C THR A 107 9.39 23.78 13.91
N GLU A 108 10.38 23.10 13.34
CA GLU A 108 10.77 23.22 11.93
C GLU A 108 10.17 22.12 11.06
N LEU A 109 9.43 21.20 11.68
CA LEU A 109 8.83 20.03 11.07
C LEU A 109 7.30 20.14 11.17
N ASP A 110 6.65 19.99 10.03
CA ASP A 110 5.20 19.91 9.91
C ASP A 110 4.78 18.47 9.59
N ARG A 111 3.61 18.02 10.06
CA ARG A 111 3.10 16.69 9.71
C ARG A 111 2.39 16.64 8.37
N GLY A 112 2.10 17.79 7.76
CA GLY A 112 1.35 17.86 6.51
C GLY A 112 -0.07 17.36 6.72
N GLU A 113 -0.99 18.29 6.99
CA GLU A 113 -2.42 18.02 6.97
C GLU A 113 -2.96 17.82 5.54
#